data_AF-A0A088EZ70-F1
#
_entry.id   AF-A0A088EZ70-F1
#
_cell.length_a   1.000
_cell.length_b   1.000
_cell.length_c   1.000
_cell.angle_alpha   90.00
_cell.angle_beta   90.00
_cell.angle_gamma   90.00
#
_symmetry.space_group_name_H-M   'P 1'
#
loop_
_entity.id
_entity.type
_entity.pdbx_description
1 polymer ?
#
loop_
_entity_poly.entity_id
_entity_poly.type
_entity_poly.pdbx_seq_one_letter_code
_entity_poly.pdbx_strand_id
1 'polypeptide(L)'
;MSNYIKELKEDLTVNRWNDKDGNSYGIRVLGRGESLFFQENEKALLCDIDAAYAIIYVKSIKNWEGEKKMNVQERGRVIALIEKYYKEVYNPGVELHL
;
A
#
# COMPACT_ATOMS: atom_id res chain seq x y z
N MET A 1 -0.43 10.86 14.52
CA MET A 1 0.64 10.36 13.63
C MET A 1 1.40 9.18 14.26
N SER A 2 1.22 7.94 13.79
CA SER A 2 1.92 6.79 14.38
C SER A 2 3.42 6.84 14.03
N ASN A 3 4.31 6.70 15.02
CA ASN A 3 5.75 6.63 14.78
C ASN A 3 6.11 5.55 13.76
N TYR A 4 5.31 4.48 13.72
CA TYR A 4 5.53 3.34 12.84
C TYR A 4 5.47 3.67 11.34
N ILE A 5 4.50 4.48 10.88
CA ILE A 5 4.45 4.86 9.46
C ILE A 5 5.66 5.72 9.08
N LYS A 6 6.15 6.58 9.99
CA LYS A 6 7.35 7.39 9.75
C LYS A 6 8.60 6.52 9.59
N GLU A 7 8.78 5.54 10.47
CA GLU A 7 9.88 4.57 10.36
C GLU A 7 9.85 3.82 9.03
N LEU A 8 8.67 3.38 8.59
CA LEU A 8 8.50 2.68 7.31
C LEU A 8 8.81 3.54 6.09
N LYS A 9 8.58 4.86 6.14
CA LYS A 9 8.93 5.77 5.03
C LYS A 9 10.44 5.83 4.76
N GLU A 10 11.26 5.56 5.77
CA GLU A 10 12.72 5.57 5.68
C GLU A 10 13.33 4.16 5.65
N ASP A 11 12.51 3.12 5.85
CA ASP A 11 12.96 1.75 5.91
C ASP A 11 13.47 1.26 4.54
N LEU A 12 14.72 0.76 4.54
CA LEU A 12 15.47 0.28 3.38
C LEU A 12 14.94 -1.05 2.80
N THR A 13 14.13 -1.78 3.57
CA THR A 13 13.52 -3.05 3.14
C THR A 13 12.20 -2.85 2.40
N VAL A 14 11.72 -1.60 2.29
CA VAL A 14 10.58 -1.26 1.42
C VAL A 14 11.03 -1.31 -0.03
N ASN A 15 10.27 -2.00 -0.88
CA ASN A 15 10.49 -1.97 -2.32
C ASN A 15 10.05 -0.61 -2.83
N ARG A 16 10.96 0.13 -3.49
CA ARG A 16 10.73 1.50 -3.96
C ARG A 16 11.09 1.65 -5.44
N TRP A 17 10.35 2.49 -6.13
CA TRP A 17 10.61 2.87 -7.52
C TRP A 17 10.02 4.24 -7.81
N ASN A 18 10.45 4.83 -8.93
CA ASN A 18 9.89 6.07 -9.44
C ASN A 18 9.25 5.80 -10.81
N ASP A 19 8.15 6.47 -11.11
CA ASP A 19 7.59 6.47 -12.46
C ASP A 19 8.27 7.51 -13.37
N LYS A 20 7.86 7.57 -14.64
CA LYS A 20 8.39 8.50 -15.63
C LYS A 20 8.03 9.96 -15.37
N ASP A 21 6.98 10.19 -14.58
CA ASP A 21 6.45 11.51 -14.25
C ASP A 21 7.06 12.04 -12.95
N GLY A 22 7.97 11.29 -12.33
CA GLY A 22 8.68 11.66 -11.12
C GLY A 22 7.94 11.32 -9.81
N ASN A 23 6.84 10.56 -9.87
CA ASN A 23 6.20 10.07 -8.66
C ASN A 23 7.01 8.93 -8.06
N SER A 24 7.15 8.95 -6.72
CA SER A 24 7.78 7.87 -5.98
C SER A 24 6.74 6.97 -5.34
N TYR A 25 7.01 5.68 -5.34
CA TYR A 25 6.15 4.68 -4.72
C TYR A 25 6.95 3.74 -3.83
N GLY A 26 6.28 3.21 -2.81
CA GLY A 26 6.83 2.19 -1.93
C GLY A 26 5.79 1.14 -1.56
N ILE A 27 6.19 -0.13 -1.50
CA ILE A 27 5.35 -1.22 -1.02
C ILE A 27 6.14 -2.18 -0.12
N ARG A 28 5.52 -2.61 0.98
CA ARG A 28 6.08 -3.65 1.84
C ARG A 28 5.00 -4.45 2.55
N VAL A 29 5.03 -5.77 2.39
CA VAL A 29 4.28 -6.68 3.26
C VAL A 29 4.86 -6.64 4.68
N LEU A 30 3.99 -6.44 5.66
CA LEU A 30 4.30 -6.30 7.07
C LEU A 30 3.67 -7.43 7.88
N GLY A 31 4.18 -7.60 9.10
CA GLY A 31 3.78 -8.71 9.95
C GLY A 31 4.05 -10.05 9.26
N ARG A 32 3.29 -11.08 9.63
CA ARG A 32 3.34 -12.39 8.98
C ARG A 32 2.46 -12.46 7.74
N GLY A 33 2.34 -11.35 6.99
CA GLY A 33 1.50 -11.27 5.80
C GLY A 33 0.07 -10.81 6.05
N GLU A 34 -0.17 -10.10 7.15
CA GLU A 34 -1.50 -9.62 7.57
C GLU A 34 -1.71 -8.14 7.23
N SER A 35 -0.63 -7.40 6.98
CA SER A 35 -0.69 -5.97 6.69
C SER A 35 0.24 -5.60 5.56
N LEU A 36 -0.06 -4.50 4.89
CA LEU A 36 0.69 -3.96 3.78
C LEU A 36 0.91 -2.47 4.00
N PHE A 37 2.16 -2.06 3.90
CA PHE A 37 2.53 -0.66 3.77
C PHE A 37 2.51 -0.27 2.30
N PHE A 38 1.87 0.86 2.01
CA PHE A 38 1.92 1.51 0.72
C PHE A 38 2.25 2.99 0.88
N GLN A 39 3.16 3.48 0.04
CA GLN A 39 3.57 4.88 -0.03
C GLN A 39 3.42 5.40 -1.46
N GLU A 40 2.90 6.61 -1.57
CA GLU A 40 2.86 7.41 -2.78
C GLU A 40 3.37 8.82 -2.44
N ASN A 41 4.55 9.17 -2.97
CA ASN A 41 5.29 10.38 -2.63
C ASN A 41 5.41 10.50 -1.10
N GLU A 42 4.95 11.61 -0.52
CA GLU A 42 4.97 11.84 0.92
C GLU A 42 3.83 11.16 1.68
N LYS A 43 2.83 10.61 1.00
CA LYS A 43 1.65 10.01 1.63
C LYS A 43 1.84 8.51 1.81
N ALA A 44 1.40 7.97 2.94
CA ALA A 44 1.46 6.54 3.18
C ALA A 44 0.21 6.02 3.90
N LEU A 45 -0.06 4.73 3.76
CA LEU A 45 -1.13 4.04 4.45
C LEU A 45 -0.71 2.63 4.84
N LEU A 46 -1.48 2.07 5.76
CA LEU A 46 -1.50 0.64 6.06
C LEU A 46 -2.85 0.07 5.62
N CYS A 47 -2.82 -1.07 4.95
CA CYS A 47 -4.02 -1.84 4.63
C CYS A 47 -3.85 -3.30 5.01
N ASP A 48 -4.97 -3.97 5.20
CA ASP A 48 -5.03 -5.37 5.58
C ASP A 48 -4.91 -6.21 4.31
N ILE A 49 -4.14 -7.29 4.42
CA ILE A 49 -3.98 -8.28 3.37
C ILE A 49 -4.02 -9.68 3.98
N ASP A 50 -4.17 -10.68 3.12
CA ASP A 50 -3.83 -12.06 3.44
C ASP A 50 -2.81 -12.53 2.42
N ALA A 51 -1.53 -12.47 2.77
CA ALA A 51 -0.46 -12.84 1.84
C ALA A 51 -0.48 -14.34 1.50
N ALA A 52 -0.97 -15.20 2.39
CA ALA A 52 -1.03 -16.65 2.17
C ALA A 52 -2.05 -17.01 1.09
N TYR A 53 -3.18 -16.29 1.05
CA TYR A 53 -4.22 -16.45 0.03
C TYR A 53 -4.18 -15.40 -1.08
N ALA A 54 -3.17 -14.52 -1.08
CA ALA A 54 -3.03 -13.43 -2.03
C ALA A 54 -4.28 -12.53 -2.11
N ILE A 55 -4.76 -12.04 -0.97
CA ILE A 55 -5.94 -11.18 -0.88
C ILE A 55 -5.55 -9.78 -0.41
N ILE A 56 -6.11 -8.75 -1.03
CA ILE A 56 -6.10 -7.37 -0.53
C ILE A 56 -7.51 -6.97 -0.10
N TYR A 57 -7.69 -6.60 1.17
CA TYR A 57 -8.98 -6.18 1.71
C TYR A 57 -9.22 -4.70 1.43
N VAL A 58 -9.96 -4.37 0.37
CA VAL A 58 -10.07 -2.97 -0.07
C VAL A 58 -10.74 -2.07 0.96
N LYS A 59 -11.58 -2.61 1.86
CA LYS A 59 -12.24 -1.86 2.95
C LYS A 59 -11.25 -1.20 3.92
N SER A 60 -10.04 -1.74 4.08
CA SER A 60 -9.02 -1.16 4.95
C SER A 60 -8.33 0.04 4.30
N ILE A 61 -8.41 0.19 2.97
CA ILE A 61 -7.83 1.31 2.21
C ILE A 61 -8.80 2.50 2.26
N LYS A 62 -8.65 3.37 3.27
CA LYS A 62 -9.59 4.48 3.52
C LYS A 62 -8.94 5.84 3.79
N ASN A 63 -7.82 5.86 4.52
CA ASN A 63 -7.18 7.08 4.99
C ASN A 63 -5.69 7.05 4.72
N TRP A 64 -5.13 8.20 4.33
CA TRP A 64 -3.70 8.42 4.44
C TRP A 64 -3.34 8.67 5.90
N GLU A 65 -2.33 7.94 6.39
CA GLU A 65 -1.75 8.10 7.73
C GLU A 65 -2.78 8.03 8.87
N GLY A 66 -3.95 7.43 8.63
CA GLY A 66 -5.08 7.37 9.55
C GLY A 66 -5.90 8.65 9.67
N GLU A 67 -5.44 9.78 9.12
CA GLU A 67 -6.01 11.11 9.38
C GLU A 67 -6.84 11.63 8.19
N LYS A 68 -6.29 11.58 6.97
CA LYS A 68 -6.95 12.16 5.79
C LYS A 68 -7.72 11.10 5.01
N LYS A 69 -9.05 11.15 5.09
CA LYS A 69 -9.95 10.28 4.31
C LYS A 69 -9.83 10.56 2.82
N MET A 70 -9.71 9.50 2.03
CA MET A 70 -9.71 9.57 0.58
C MET A 70 -11.13 9.77 0.06
N ASN A 71 -11.26 10.53 -1.03
CA ASN A 71 -12.50 10.53 -1.80
C ASN A 71 -12.61 9.25 -2.66
N VAL A 72 -13.76 9.02 -3.28
CA VAL A 72 -14.03 7.78 -4.05
C VAL A 72 -13.06 7.61 -5.23
N GLN A 73 -12.75 8.68 -5.95
CA GLN A 73 -11.86 8.66 -7.11
C GLN A 73 -10.41 8.39 -6.69
N GLU A 74 -9.94 9.09 -5.66
CA GLU A 74 -8.62 8.90 -5.07
C GLU A 74 -8.46 7.47 -4.54
N ARG A 75 -9.46 6.97 -3.80
CA ARG A 75 -9.44 5.60 -3.26
C ARG A 75 -9.38 4.56 -4.38
N GLY A 76 -10.18 4.70 -5.44
CA GLY A 76 -10.14 3.78 -6.59
C GLY A 76 -8.77 3.74 -7.25
N ARG A 77 -8.16 4.90 -7.46
CA ARG A 77 -6.80 5.03 -8.01
C ARG A 77 -5.75 4.37 -7.10
N VAL A 78 -5.82 4.60 -5.79
CA VAL A 78 -4.89 4.01 -4.81
C VAL A 78 -5.01 2.49 -4.75
N ILE A 79 -6.22 1.95 -4.79
CA ILE A 79 -6.45 0.50 -4.86
C ILE A 79 -5.77 -0.09 -6.09
N ALA A 80 -5.96 0.52 -7.27
CA ALA A 80 -5.34 0.06 -8.51
C ALA A 80 -3.80 0.10 -8.46
N LEU A 81 -3.21 1.13 -7.84
CA LEU A 81 -1.76 1.20 -7.64
C LEU A 81 -1.26 0.10 -6.70
N ILE A 82 -1.93 -0.10 -5.57
CA ILE A 82 -1.57 -1.16 -4.61
C ILE A 82 -1.63 -2.53 -5.29
N GLU A 83 -2.71 -2.82 -6.02
CA GLU A 83 -2.86 -4.08 -6.76
C GLU A 83 -1.73 -4.27 -7.78
N LYS A 84 -1.48 -3.26 -8.62
CA LYS A 84 -0.41 -3.28 -9.63
C LYS A 84 0.93 -3.65 -8.99
N TYR A 85 1.32 -2.92 -7.95
CA TYR A 85 2.64 -3.09 -7.36
C TYR A 85 2.75 -4.35 -6.49
N TYR A 86 1.66 -4.79 -5.89
CA TYR A 86 1.63 -6.09 -5.23
C TYR A 86 1.84 -7.23 -6.24
N LYS A 87 1.24 -7.13 -7.43
CA LYS A 87 1.45 -8.10 -8.52
C LYS A 87 2.88 -8.14 -9.01
N GLU A 88 3.51 -6.99 -9.16
CA GLU A 88 4.89 -6.87 -9.63
C GLU A 88 5.91 -7.40 -8.60
N VAL A 89 5.67 -7.17 -7.30
CA VAL A 89 6.65 -7.47 -6.24
C VAL A 89 6.43 -8.82 -5.58
N TYR A 90 5.18 -9.24 -5.37
CA TYR A 90 4.84 -10.37 -4.49
C TYR A 90 4.11 -11.51 -5.20
N ASN A 91 2.93 -11.24 -5.75
CA ASN A 91 2.11 -12.29 -6.34
C ASN A 91 1.21 -11.75 -7.46
N PRO A 92 1.44 -12.13 -8.73
CA PRO A 92 0.63 -11.67 -9.85
C PRO A 92 -0.85 -12.13 -9.79
N GLY A 93 -1.14 -13.17 -9.02
CA GLY A 93 -2.48 -13.72 -8.81
C GLY A 93 -3.26 -13.10 -7.65
N VAL A 94 -2.84 -11.96 -7.10
CA VAL A 94 -3.56 -11.29 -6.01
C VAL A 94 -4.97 -10.86 -6.42
N GLU A 95 -5.93 -11.04 -5.51
CA GLU A 95 -7.33 -10.68 -5.69
C GLU A 95 -7.77 -9.56 -4.73
N LEU A 96 -8.70 -8.73 -5.17
CA LEU A 96 -9.30 -7.67 -4.37
C LEU A 96 -10.58 -8.17 -3.68
N HIS A 97 -10.63 -8.09 -2.36
CA HIS A 97 -11.81 -8.45 -1.57
C HIS A 97 -12.54 -7.22 -1.03
N LEU A 98 -13.85 -7.14 -1.35
CA LEU A 98 -14.73 -5.98 -1.12
C LEU A 98 -15.29 -5.85 0.30
#